data_AF-A0AAD6VIL2-F1
#
_entry.id   AF-A0AAD6VIL2-F1
#
_cell.length_a   1.000
_cell.length_b   1.000
_cell.length_c   1.000
_cell.angle_alpha   90.00
_cell.angle_beta   90.00
_cell.angle_gamma   90.00
#
_symmetry.space_group_name_H-M   'P 1'
#
loop_
_entity.id
_entity.type
_entity.pdbx_description
1 polymer ?
#
loop_
_entity_poly.entity_id
_entity_poly.type
_entity_poly.pdbx_seq_one_letter_code
_entity_poly.pdbx_strand_id
1 'polypeptide(L)'
;FGHIMLPAGRFFILSLLTQLSWCITANRTIDDTLSDPITGSVPVYAPATSWRTLQAQDDCIVYPDTTQAFDTTWHQTTHHAGNASSSVTLQFTGTAVYLFSIVPNTMFGAITLVNLQFTLDGDPAGSFTHAPDNSSTF
;
A
#
# COMPACT_ATOMS: atom_id res chain seq x y z
N PHE A 1 -26.71 -41.81 -46.94
CA PHE A 1 -25.88 -41.33 -45.80
C PHE A 1 -25.30 -40.00 -46.19
N GLY A 2 -25.92 -38.90 -45.75
CA GLY A 2 -25.58 -37.54 -46.17
C GLY A 2 -24.34 -37.02 -45.45
N HIS A 3 -23.32 -36.65 -46.22
CA HIS A 3 -22.18 -35.89 -45.72
C HIS A 3 -22.60 -34.44 -45.50
N ILE A 4 -22.75 -34.05 -44.23
CA ILE A 4 -22.85 -32.64 -43.85
C ILE A 4 -21.42 -32.08 -43.89
N MET A 5 -21.11 -31.33 -44.95
CA MET A 5 -19.93 -30.46 -45.00
C MET A 5 -20.22 -29.22 -44.17
N LEU A 6 -19.55 -29.09 -43.01
CA LEU A 6 -19.51 -27.84 -42.27
C LEU A 6 -18.58 -26.85 -43.01
N PRO A 7 -18.96 -25.57 -43.15
CA PRO A 7 -18.14 -24.58 -43.85
C PRO A 7 -16.87 -24.26 -43.06
N ALA A 8 -15.71 -24.38 -43.73
CA ALA A 8 -14.37 -24.16 -43.17
C ALA A 8 -14.12 -22.73 -42.64
N GLY A 9 -15.03 -21.78 -42.89
CA GLY A 9 -14.88 -20.36 -42.52
C GLY A 9 -15.17 -20.01 -41.05
N ARG A 10 -15.68 -20.95 -40.23
CA ARG A 10 -16.11 -20.64 -38.85
C ARG A 10 -15.03 -20.79 -37.77
N PHE A 11 -13.92 -21.48 -38.05
CA PHE A 11 -12.81 -21.64 -37.10
C PHE A 11 -11.84 -20.46 -37.08
N PHE A 12 -11.69 -19.75 -38.19
CA PHE A 12 -10.73 -18.64 -38.31
C PHE A 12 -11.10 -17.41 -37.46
N ILE A 13 -12.40 -17.16 -37.27
CA ILE A 13 -12.90 -16.00 -36.53
C ILE A 13 -12.71 -16.17 -35.01
N LEU A 14 -12.77 -17.40 -34.49
CA LEU A 14 -12.56 -17.67 -33.07
C LEU A 14 -11.07 -17.56 -32.67
N SER A 15 -10.15 -17.83 -33.61
CA SER A 15 -8.71 -17.68 -33.42
C SER A 15 -8.23 -16.22 -33.37
N LEU A 16 -9.03 -15.26 -33.86
CA LEU A 16 -8.67 -13.84 -33.88
C LEU A 16 -9.11 -13.10 -32.59
N LEU A 17 -9.89 -13.77 -31.73
CA LEU A 17 -10.39 -13.22 -30.45
C LEU A 17 -9.52 -13.59 -29.25
N THR A 18 -8.53 -14.47 -29.42
CA THR A 18 -7.48 -14.67 -28.41
C THR A 18 -6.45 -13.54 -28.55
N GLN A 19 -6.84 -12.33 -28.16
CA GLN A 19 -5.87 -11.31 -27.80
C GLN A 19 -5.01 -11.94 -26.71
N LEU A 20 -3.75 -12.24 -27.04
CA LEU A 20 -2.76 -12.66 -26.07
C LEU A 20 -2.72 -11.53 -25.02
N SER A 21 -3.33 -11.75 -23.87
CA SER A 21 -3.18 -10.87 -22.73
C SER A 21 -1.80 -11.17 -22.15
N TRP A 22 -0.83 -10.33 -22.50
CA TRP A 22 0.50 -10.40 -21.91
C TRP A 22 0.39 -9.84 -20.48
N CYS A 23 0.12 -10.72 -19.52
CA CYS A 23 0.26 -10.38 -18.11
C CYS A 23 1.75 -10.45 -17.77
N ILE A 24 2.38 -9.29 -17.60
CA ILE A 24 3.76 -9.19 -17.11
C ILE A 24 3.72 -8.83 -15.63
N THR A 25 4.41 -9.60 -14.80
CA THR A 25 4.60 -9.25 -13.39
C THR A 25 5.58 -8.07 -13.31
N ALA A 26 5.18 -7.02 -12.60
CA ALA A 26 6.02 -5.86 -12.36
C ALA A 26 5.92 -5.44 -10.89
N ASN A 27 7.04 -5.05 -10.30
CA ASN A 27 7.04 -4.37 -9.01
C ASN A 27 6.65 -2.92 -9.22
N ARG A 28 5.69 -2.44 -8.43
CA ARG A 28 5.19 -1.07 -8.47
C ARG A 28 5.27 -0.50 -7.06
N THR A 29 5.86 0.68 -6.95
CA THR A 29 5.87 1.44 -5.70
C THR A 29 4.77 2.48 -5.78
N ILE A 30 3.91 2.51 -4.77
CA ILE A 30 2.86 3.50 -4.62
C ILE A 30 3.29 4.34 -3.41
N ASP A 31 3.45 5.63 -3.65
CA ASP A 31 3.82 6.60 -2.61
C ASP A 31 2.65 6.80 -1.63
N ASP A 32 2.95 7.27 -0.43
CA ASP A 32 1.93 7.54 0.59
C ASP A 32 1.01 8.70 0.20
N THR A 33 1.45 9.60 -0.68
CA THR A 33 0.72 10.79 -1.13
C THR A 33 0.35 10.75 -2.62
N LEU A 34 1.27 10.27 -3.47
CA LEU A 34 1.11 10.27 -4.93
C LEU A 34 0.35 9.02 -5.41
N SER A 35 -0.53 9.21 -6.39
CA SER A 35 -1.27 8.10 -6.98
C SER A 35 -0.38 7.23 -7.87
N ASP A 36 -0.69 5.94 -7.95
CA ASP A 36 -0.09 5.03 -8.93
C ASP A 36 -0.32 5.58 -10.34
N PRO A 37 0.74 5.85 -11.14
CA PRO A 37 0.60 6.46 -12.46
C PRO A 37 -0.16 5.60 -13.48
N ILE A 38 -0.38 4.31 -13.19
CA ILE A 38 -1.10 3.40 -14.09
C ILE A 38 -2.56 3.24 -13.68
N THR A 39 -2.82 2.88 -12.44
CA THR A 39 -4.19 2.61 -11.96
C THR A 39 -4.87 3.84 -11.38
N GLY A 40 -4.10 4.88 -11.02
CA GLY A 40 -4.58 6.02 -10.24
C GLY A 40 -4.85 5.69 -8.77
N SER A 41 -4.52 4.49 -8.30
CA SER A 41 -4.76 4.06 -6.91
C SER A 41 -3.91 4.87 -5.95
N VAL A 42 -4.51 5.31 -4.85
CA VAL A 42 -3.84 6.01 -3.75
C VAL A 42 -4.26 5.36 -2.43
N PRO A 43 -3.38 5.30 -1.41
CA PRO A 43 -3.77 4.82 -0.10
C PRO A 43 -4.90 5.67 0.50
N VAL A 44 -5.87 5.00 1.14
CA VAL A 44 -6.97 5.64 1.86
C VAL A 44 -6.68 5.61 3.35
N TYR A 45 -6.57 6.79 3.94
CA TYR A 45 -6.27 7.00 5.35
C TYR A 45 -7.54 7.24 6.15
N ALA A 46 -7.77 6.46 7.20
CA ALA A 46 -8.96 6.59 8.05
C ALA A 46 -8.61 6.55 9.56
N PRO A 47 -9.33 7.32 10.39
CA PRO A 47 -10.13 8.48 9.97
C PRO A 47 -9.20 9.57 9.43
N ALA A 48 -9.63 10.28 8.38
CA ALA A 48 -8.77 11.25 7.68
C ALA A 48 -8.20 12.34 8.61
N THR A 49 -8.91 12.67 9.68
CA THR A 49 -8.49 13.67 10.69
C THR A 49 -7.37 13.19 11.61
N SER A 50 -7.13 11.89 11.72
CA SER A 50 -6.06 11.31 12.54
C SER A 50 -4.74 11.16 11.79
N TRP A 51 -4.79 11.19 10.45
CA TRP A 51 -3.61 11.12 9.62
C TRP A 51 -3.17 12.52 9.22
N ARG A 52 -1.88 12.76 9.40
CA ARG A 52 -1.25 14.05 9.11
C ARG A 52 -0.22 13.78 8.03
N THR A 53 -0.40 14.42 6.88
CA THR A 53 0.72 14.76 6.03
C THR A 53 1.50 15.90 6.70
N LEU A 54 2.71 16.18 6.21
CA LEU A 54 3.28 17.52 6.04
C LEU A 54 4.78 17.53 6.40
N GLN A 55 5.48 18.42 5.71
CA GLN A 55 6.42 19.39 6.30
C GLN A 55 5.76 20.15 7.49
N ALA A 56 5.32 19.42 8.53
CA ALA A 56 4.37 19.90 9.53
C ALA A 56 5.02 21.00 10.38
N GLN A 57 4.43 22.19 10.34
CA GLN A 57 4.80 23.36 11.16
C GLN A 57 4.06 23.37 12.51
N ASP A 58 3.53 22.21 12.96
CA ASP A 58 2.70 22.03 14.15
C ASP A 58 3.32 21.02 15.12
N ASP A 59 2.76 20.90 16.34
CA ASP A 59 3.09 20.10 17.54
C ASP A 59 3.51 18.62 17.36
N CYS A 60 3.76 18.13 16.15
CA CYS A 60 4.51 16.92 15.95
C CYS A 60 5.95 17.11 16.47
N ILE A 61 6.48 16.08 17.12
CA ILE A 61 7.84 16.05 17.67
C ILE A 61 8.69 14.94 17.03
N VAL A 62 8.10 14.15 16.14
CA VAL A 62 8.76 13.07 15.40
C VAL A 62 8.85 13.48 13.94
N TYR A 63 10.05 13.91 13.52
CA TYR A 63 10.32 14.32 12.15
C TYR A 63 11.33 13.36 11.53
N PRO A 64 10.92 12.56 10.53
CA PRO A 64 11.88 11.74 9.80
C PRO A 64 12.77 12.60 8.89
N ASP A 65 13.94 12.08 8.55
CA ASP A 65 14.74 12.64 7.46
C ASP A 65 14.01 12.38 6.13
N THR A 66 13.42 13.44 5.58
CA THR A 66 12.57 13.38 4.39
C THR A 66 13.35 12.93 3.15
N THR A 67 14.68 13.06 3.16
CA THR A 67 15.51 12.62 2.04
C THR A 67 15.64 11.09 1.96
N GLN A 68 15.26 10.39 3.02
CA GLN A 68 15.24 8.93 3.09
C GLN A 68 13.86 8.34 2.78
N ALA A 69 12.82 9.19 2.69
CA ALA A 69 11.48 8.78 2.32
C ALA A 69 11.34 8.67 0.79
N PHE A 70 10.51 7.72 0.35
CA PHE A 70 10.19 7.60 -1.07
C PHE A 70 9.48 8.89 -1.55
N ASP A 71 9.91 9.41 -2.69
CA ASP A 71 9.47 10.71 -3.23
C ASP A 71 9.47 11.88 -2.22
N THR A 72 10.25 11.78 -1.13
CA THR A 72 10.36 12.76 -0.05
C THR A 72 9.07 13.06 0.71
N THR A 73 8.07 12.18 0.63
CA THR A 73 6.78 12.34 1.32
C THR A 73 6.58 11.30 2.43
N TRP A 74 5.72 11.63 3.40
CA TRP A 74 5.32 10.71 4.47
C TRP A 74 3.97 11.12 5.07
N HIS A 75 3.24 10.12 5.54
CA HIS A 75 2.07 10.28 6.41
C HIS A 75 2.38 9.74 7.80
N GLN A 76 1.82 10.37 8.82
CA GLN A 76 1.99 9.94 10.21
C GLN A 76 0.68 10.03 11.01
N THR A 77 0.62 9.23 12.06
CA THR A 77 -0.44 9.25 13.06
C THR A 77 0.11 8.74 14.39
N THR A 78 -0.53 9.13 15.49
CA THR A 78 -0.19 8.64 16.83
C THR A 78 -1.42 8.04 17.47
N HIS A 79 -1.32 6.77 17.85
CA HIS A 79 -2.39 6.09 18.57
C HIS A 79 -2.27 6.33 20.07
N HIS A 80 -3.37 6.74 20.70
CA HIS A 80 -3.49 6.83 22.15
C HIS A 80 -4.44 5.76 22.66
N ALA A 81 -4.09 5.12 23.78
CA ALA A 81 -4.92 4.08 24.39
C ALA A 81 -6.34 4.59 24.66
N GLY A 82 -7.35 3.83 24.23
CA GLY A 82 -8.76 4.19 24.34
C GLY A 82 -9.35 4.89 23.10
N ASN A 83 -8.52 5.31 22.15
CA ASN A 83 -8.99 5.83 20.87
C ASN A 83 -9.23 4.69 19.86
N ALA A 84 -10.01 4.98 18.82
CA ALA A 84 -10.12 4.10 17.66
C ALA A 84 -8.79 4.01 16.91
N SER A 85 -8.50 2.85 16.33
CA SER A 85 -7.30 2.64 15.53
C SER A 85 -7.37 3.40 14.20
N SER A 86 -6.24 3.97 13.81
CA SER A 86 -6.04 4.51 12.47
C SER A 86 -5.71 3.38 11.48
N SER A 87 -6.18 3.49 10.24
CA SER A 87 -5.93 2.49 9.19
C SER A 87 -5.49 3.13 7.88
N VAL A 88 -4.72 2.36 7.10
CA VAL A 88 -4.38 2.64 5.70
C VAL A 88 -4.90 1.50 4.85
N THR A 89 -5.67 1.81 3.81
CA THR A 89 -6.25 0.81 2.89
C THR A 89 -5.78 1.09 1.47
N LEU A 90 -5.25 0.07 0.79
CA LEU A 90 -4.85 0.13 -0.60
C LEU A 90 -5.52 -1.02 -1.37
N GLN A 91 -6.04 -0.72 -2.56
CA GLN A 91 -6.52 -1.74 -3.49
C GLN A 91 -5.47 -1.96 -4.57
N PHE A 92 -5.16 -3.22 -4.87
CA PHE A 92 -4.20 -3.57 -5.92
C PHE A 92 -4.62 -4.87 -6.62
N THR A 93 -4.16 -5.04 -7.86
CA THR A 93 -4.23 -6.33 -8.58
C THR A 93 -2.82 -6.86 -8.74
N GLY A 94 -2.49 -7.93 -8.03
CA GLY A 94 -1.15 -8.49 -8.04
C GLY A 94 -1.03 -9.77 -7.22
N THR A 95 0.18 -10.27 -7.07
CA THR A 95 0.47 -11.52 -6.35
C THR A 95 1.22 -11.29 -5.03
N ALA A 96 1.66 -10.06 -4.77
CA ALA A 96 2.37 -9.67 -3.57
C ALA A 96 2.21 -8.16 -3.32
N VAL A 97 2.30 -7.78 -2.05
CA VAL A 97 2.37 -6.39 -1.59
C VAL A 97 3.47 -6.29 -0.54
N TYR A 98 4.22 -5.20 -0.58
CA TYR A 98 5.26 -4.88 0.39
C TYR A 98 4.96 -3.50 0.95
N LEU A 99 4.91 -3.38 2.28
CA LEU A 99 4.77 -2.10 2.95
C LEU A 99 6.13 -1.65 3.47
N PHE A 100 6.56 -0.47 3.05
CA PHE A 100 7.72 0.22 3.59
C PHE A 100 7.22 1.35 4.48
N SER A 101 7.73 1.45 5.69
CA SER A 101 7.32 2.46 6.67
C SER A 101 8.52 2.93 7.47
N ILE A 102 8.51 4.19 7.89
CA ILE A 102 9.53 4.75 8.78
C ILE A 102 9.15 4.38 10.21
N VAL A 103 10.06 3.72 10.93
CA VAL A 103 9.79 3.20 12.27
C VAL A 103 10.65 3.95 13.29
N PRO A 104 10.07 4.81 14.14
CA PRO A 104 10.84 5.57 15.11
C PRO A 104 11.30 4.71 16.29
N ASN A 105 12.52 4.98 16.77
CA ASN A 105 13.01 4.49 18.06
C ASN A 105 12.66 5.46 19.21
N THR A 106 13.27 5.29 20.39
CA THR A 106 12.92 6.10 21.56
C THR A 106 13.20 7.57 21.30
N MET A 107 12.16 8.39 21.43
CA MET A 107 12.24 9.84 21.34
C MET A 107 11.54 10.47 22.54
N PHE A 108 12.20 11.43 23.19
CA PHE A 108 11.67 12.07 24.40
C PHE A 108 10.33 12.77 24.11
N GLY A 109 9.31 12.44 24.90
CA GLY A 109 7.97 13.01 24.79
C GLY A 109 7.07 12.38 23.72
N ALA A 110 7.56 11.41 22.93
CA ALA A 110 6.81 10.79 21.84
C ALA A 110 6.37 9.35 22.17
N ILE A 111 5.26 8.92 21.56
CA ILE A 111 4.85 7.50 21.52
C ILE A 111 5.45 6.91 20.24
N THR A 112 6.40 5.98 20.38
CA THR A 112 7.13 5.39 19.24
C THR A 112 7.01 3.87 19.13
N LEU A 113 6.22 3.23 20.02
CA LEU A 113 5.82 1.83 19.82
C LEU A 113 4.95 1.73 18.57
N VAL A 114 5.36 0.89 17.62
CA VAL A 114 4.59 0.59 16.42
C VAL A 114 3.94 -0.77 16.56
N ASN A 115 2.64 -0.83 16.32
CA ASN A 115 1.88 -2.07 16.29
C ASN A 115 0.91 -2.02 15.10
N LEU A 116 1.14 -2.88 14.11
CA LEU A 116 0.38 -2.95 12.88
C LEU A 116 -0.26 -4.33 12.75
N GLN A 117 -1.52 -4.36 12.33
CA GLN A 117 -2.21 -5.57 11.91
C GLN A 117 -2.52 -5.45 10.42
N PHE A 118 -2.31 -6.54 9.69
CA PHE A 118 -2.53 -6.60 8.25
C PHE A 118 -3.70 -7.49 7.94
N THR A 119 -4.57 -7.00 7.06
CA THR A 119 -5.63 -7.80 6.44
C THR A 119 -5.47 -7.74 4.93
N LEU A 120 -5.74 -8.87 4.26
CA LEU A 120 -5.75 -8.98 2.81
C LEU A 120 -7.09 -9.59 2.40
N ASP A 121 -7.83 -8.88 1.53
CA ASP A 121 -9.17 -9.28 1.09
C ASP A 121 -10.18 -9.53 2.23
N GLY A 122 -9.96 -8.89 3.38
CA GLY A 122 -10.79 -9.02 4.59
C GLY A 122 -10.28 -10.06 5.59
N ASP A 123 -9.32 -10.89 5.22
CA ASP A 123 -8.76 -11.94 6.07
C ASP A 123 -7.46 -11.48 6.77
N PRO A 124 -7.20 -11.89 8.02
CA PRO A 124 -5.93 -11.60 8.69
C PRO A 124 -4.73 -12.15 7.93
N ALA A 125 -3.76 -11.29 7.61
CA ALA A 125 -2.55 -11.63 6.85
C ALA A 125 -1.26 -11.57 7.70
N GLY A 126 -1.33 -11.02 8.91
CA GLY A 126 -0.21 -10.99 9.85
C GLY A 126 -0.19 -9.73 10.71
N SER A 127 0.92 -9.53 11.41
CA SER A 127 1.15 -8.36 12.26
C SER A 127 2.63 -7.99 12.32
N PHE A 128 2.91 -6.73 12.59
CA PHE A 128 4.24 -6.21 12.88
C PHE A 128 4.23 -5.45 14.20
N THR A 129 5.26 -5.64 15.02
CA THR A 129 5.42 -4.87 16.26
C THR A 129 6.87 -4.46 16.42
N HIS A 130 7.07 -3.16 16.68
CA HIS A 130 8.36 -2.59 17.04
C HIS A 130 8.30 -2.02 18.45
N ALA A 131 9.12 -2.58 19.34
CA ALA A 131 9.39 -1.98 20.64
C ALA A 131 10.58 -1.04 20.48
N PRO A 132 10.43 0.27 20.77
CA PRO A 132 11.48 1.24 20.56
C PRO A 132 12.67 0.94 21.45
N ASP A 133 13.88 1.05 20.89
CA ASP A 133 15.13 0.97 21.63
C ASP A 133 15.80 2.36 21.72
N ASN A 134 16.99 2.41 22.32
CA ASN A 134 17.74 3.65 22.51
C ASN A 134 18.66 4.00 21.33
N SER A 135 18.56 3.30 20.20
CA SER A 135 19.30 3.65 18.99
C SER A 135 18.64 4.85 18.31
N SER A 136 19.46 5.68 17.65
CA SER A 136 18.99 6.81 16.86
C SER A 136 18.76 6.46 15.39
N THR A 137 18.76 5.18 15.05
CA THR A 137 18.52 4.68 13.69
C THR A 137 17.03 4.46 13.49
N PHE A 138 16.48 4.96 12.38
CA PHE A 138 15.11 4.69 11.91
C PHE A 138 15.10 3.49 10.96
#